data_AF-A0A2Z5R2K5-F1
#
_entry.id   AF-A0A2Z5R2K5-F1
#
_cell.length_a   1.000
_cell.length_b   1.000
_cell.length_c   1.000
_cell.angle_alpha   90.00
_cell.angle_beta   90.00
_cell.angle_gamma   90.00
#
_symmetry.space_group_name_H-M   'P 1'
#
loop_
_entity.id
_entity.type
_entity.pdbx_description
1 polymer ?
#
loop_
_entity_poly.entity_id
_entity_poly.type
_entity_poly.pdbx_seq_one_letter_code
_entity_poly.pdbx_strand_id
1 'polypeptide(L)'
;MNPKRIEDAKVRKAIFLGIDRKALSNIAFQNLPYEEDPSGSMLHLPFEEYYEDNFPKADGDAKSAAQKLLEEAGYTKDGEYYAKGGKQLRYKITVFGDDPSKSSMARSFAQTMKEIGINFEVETRGSAEFSKVTGSKEYDIIVSGFSLSGADGTAATKQFYYSKENDGVGNAEIDAMIEKMAVIKDDAERNKMCNQIEKKHMAEVSTIGTVFNGPDLMVCKKELANYGPTLFKPIEWEKVGWLK
;
A
#
# COMPACT_ATOMS: atom_id res chain seq x y z
N MET A 1 -6.70 1.80 3.00
CA MET A 1 -7.53 2.26 4.13
C MET A 1 -8.76 2.97 3.61
N ASN A 2 -9.90 2.81 4.27
CA ASN A 2 -11.16 3.44 3.92
C ASN A 2 -11.34 4.78 4.68
N PRO A 3 -11.23 5.93 4.00
CA PRO A 3 -11.35 7.24 4.65
C PRO A 3 -12.79 7.57 5.09
N LYS A 4 -13.81 6.82 4.65
CA LYS A 4 -15.18 6.95 5.19
C LYS A 4 -15.37 6.23 6.53
N ARG A 5 -14.41 5.38 6.93
CA ARG A 5 -14.41 4.64 8.21
C ARG A 5 -13.36 5.19 9.15
N ILE A 6 -12.20 5.56 8.62
CA ILE A 6 -11.11 6.24 9.33
C ILE A 6 -11.09 7.70 8.86
N GLU A 7 -12.04 8.48 9.37
CA GLU A 7 -12.33 9.84 8.87
C GLU A 7 -11.22 10.84 9.18
N ASP A 8 -10.60 10.74 10.37
CA ASP A 8 -9.55 11.66 10.81
C ASP A 8 -8.24 11.40 10.05
N ALA A 9 -7.78 12.41 9.30
CA ALA A 9 -6.55 12.33 8.53
C ALA A 9 -5.30 12.14 9.41
N LYS A 10 -5.27 12.67 10.64
CA LYS A 10 -4.15 12.45 11.56
C LYS A 10 -4.10 11.01 12.05
N VAL A 11 -5.25 10.35 12.23
CA VAL A 11 -5.31 8.91 12.53
C VAL A 11 -4.75 8.10 11.36
N ARG A 12 -5.15 8.42 10.12
CA ARG A 12 -4.60 7.75 8.94
C ARG A 12 -3.09 7.95 8.78
N LYS A 13 -2.60 9.16 9.01
CA LYS A 13 -1.15 9.46 9.02
C LYS A 13 -0.41 8.69 10.11
N ALA A 14 -0.97 8.60 11.32
CA ALA A 14 -0.39 7.81 12.41
C ALA A 14 -0.27 6.32 12.04
N ILE A 15 -1.27 5.77 11.35
CA ILE A 15 -1.21 4.38 10.83
C ILE A 15 -0.10 4.23 9.77
N PHE A 16 0.02 5.19 8.84
CA PHE A 16 1.09 5.20 7.82
C PHE A 16 2.49 5.25 8.44
N LEU A 17 2.71 6.09 9.46
CA LEU A 17 4.00 6.18 10.12
C LEU A 17 4.29 4.97 10.99
N GLY A 18 3.27 4.43 11.65
CA GLY A 18 3.43 3.33 12.60
C GLY A 18 3.57 1.96 11.96
N ILE A 19 3.26 1.77 10.68
CA ILE A 19 3.33 0.45 10.05
C ILE A 19 4.79 -0.06 9.93
N ASP A 20 5.05 -1.26 10.43
CA ASP A 20 6.33 -1.95 10.25
C ASP A 20 6.35 -2.70 8.90
N ARG A 21 6.64 -1.96 7.83
CA ARG A 21 6.64 -2.52 6.47
C ARG A 21 7.67 -3.64 6.30
N LYS A 22 8.81 -3.58 7.00
CA LYS A 22 9.86 -4.61 6.90
C LYS A 22 9.39 -5.90 7.57
N ALA A 23 8.76 -5.84 8.74
CA ALA A 23 8.18 -7.01 9.38
C ALA A 23 7.11 -7.66 8.48
N LEU A 24 6.23 -6.88 7.86
CA LEU A 24 5.21 -7.40 6.96
C LEU A 24 5.82 -8.07 5.71
N SER A 25 6.83 -7.44 5.10
CA SER A 25 7.58 -8.00 3.97
C SER A 25 8.27 -9.32 4.34
N ASN A 26 8.94 -9.38 5.50
CA ASN A 26 9.61 -10.59 5.97
C ASN A 26 8.63 -11.75 6.22
N ILE A 27 7.42 -11.45 6.70
CA ILE A 27 6.36 -12.45 6.84
C ILE A 27 5.87 -12.92 5.46
N ALA A 28 5.67 -11.99 4.52
CA ALA A 28 5.19 -12.31 3.17
C ALA A 28 6.14 -13.25 2.42
N PHE A 29 7.45 -13.06 2.58
CA PHE A 29 8.48 -13.85 1.90
C PHE A 29 9.10 -14.94 2.78
N GLN A 30 8.44 -15.27 3.90
CA GLN A 30 8.93 -16.30 4.80
C GLN A 30 9.10 -17.63 4.04
N ASN A 31 10.31 -18.19 4.09
CA ASN A 31 10.73 -19.41 3.39
C ASN A 31 10.91 -19.29 1.86
N LEU A 32 10.89 -18.08 1.30
CA LEU A 32 11.31 -17.84 -0.07
C LEU A 32 12.80 -17.44 -0.07
N PRO A 33 13.57 -17.80 -1.12
CA PRO A 33 14.95 -17.34 -1.28
C PRO A 33 14.96 -15.89 -1.80
N TYR A 34 14.25 -15.00 -1.11
CA TYR A 34 14.03 -13.62 -1.53
C TYR A 34 13.85 -12.71 -0.32
N GLU A 35 14.50 -11.56 -0.37
CA GLU A 35 14.31 -10.46 0.56
C GLU A 35 14.28 -9.17 -0.25
N GLU A 36 13.52 -8.19 0.25
CA GLU A 36 13.54 -6.84 -0.30
C GLU A 36 13.44 -5.82 0.82
N ASP A 37 13.91 -4.62 0.52
CA ASP A 37 13.55 -3.45 1.31
C ASP A 37 12.18 -2.92 0.84
N PRO A 38 11.31 -2.47 1.77
CA PRO A 38 10.00 -1.97 1.41
C PRO A 38 10.07 -0.83 0.38
N SER A 39 9.48 -1.05 -0.79
CA SER A 39 9.29 0.00 -1.80
C SER A 39 8.40 1.11 -1.26
N GLY A 40 8.69 2.35 -1.63
CA GLY A 40 7.93 3.51 -1.22
C GLY A 40 6.89 4.01 -2.22
N SER A 41 6.77 3.35 -3.37
CA SER A 41 5.94 3.83 -4.47
C SER A 41 4.99 2.74 -4.98
N MET A 42 3.73 3.11 -5.15
CA MET A 42 2.69 2.39 -5.87
C MET A 42 2.80 2.57 -7.39
N LEU A 43 3.64 3.50 -7.84
CA LEU A 43 3.73 3.93 -9.24
C LEU A 43 4.94 3.35 -9.96
N HIS A 44 6.05 3.19 -9.24
CA HIS A 44 7.32 2.75 -9.79
C HIS A 44 7.97 1.70 -8.90
N LEU A 45 8.62 0.70 -9.52
CA LEU A 45 9.42 -0.30 -8.84
C LEU A 45 10.86 0.23 -8.61
N PRO A 46 11.57 -0.23 -7.56
CA PRO A 46 12.90 0.27 -7.20
C PRO A 46 13.97 0.24 -8.31
N PHE A 47 13.80 -0.60 -9.34
CA PHE A 47 14.73 -0.72 -10.46
C PHE A 47 14.39 0.18 -11.66
N GLU A 48 13.27 0.91 -11.62
CA GLU A 48 12.81 1.75 -12.72
C GLU A 48 13.46 3.15 -12.68
N GLU A 49 13.58 3.78 -13.84
CA GLU A 49 14.23 5.08 -14.02
C GLU A 49 13.61 6.19 -13.17
N TYR A 50 12.28 6.18 -13.01
CA TYR A 50 11.52 7.23 -12.32
C TYR A 50 11.18 6.89 -10.87
N TYR A 51 11.78 5.85 -10.29
CA TYR A 51 11.51 5.47 -8.91
C TYR A 51 11.93 6.55 -7.91
N GLU A 52 11.02 6.88 -6.99
CA GLU A 52 11.29 7.62 -5.76
C GLU A 52 10.64 6.91 -4.58
N ASP A 53 11.32 6.87 -3.42
CA ASP A 53 10.71 6.42 -2.17
C ASP A 53 9.81 7.54 -1.63
N ASN A 54 8.53 7.48 -2.00
CA ASN A 54 7.52 8.48 -1.66
C ASN A 54 6.82 8.23 -0.32
N PHE A 55 7.16 7.13 0.37
CA PHE A 55 6.49 6.76 1.60
C PHE A 55 6.87 7.71 2.75
N PRO A 56 5.90 8.19 3.55
CA PRO A 56 6.17 9.10 4.66
C PRO A 56 7.15 8.50 5.67
N LYS A 57 8.12 9.31 6.10
CA LYS A 57 9.08 8.96 7.15
C LYS A 57 8.85 9.88 8.34
N ALA A 58 8.94 9.32 9.55
CA ALA A 58 8.90 10.11 10.75
C ALA A 58 10.23 10.84 10.96
N ASP A 59 10.16 12.06 11.48
CA ASP A 59 11.33 12.73 12.04
C ASP A 59 11.65 12.08 13.40
N GLY A 60 12.57 11.11 13.39
CA GLY A 60 12.95 10.33 14.57
C GLY A 60 12.12 9.05 14.74
N ASP A 61 11.75 8.74 15.99
CA ASP A 61 11.04 7.50 16.32
C ASP A 61 9.61 7.50 15.78
N ALA A 62 9.30 6.53 14.90
CA ALA A 62 8.03 6.44 14.21
C ALA A 62 6.84 6.23 15.15
N LYS A 63 7.03 5.45 16.23
CA LYS A 63 6.01 5.21 17.24
C LYS A 63 5.64 6.50 17.96
N SER A 64 6.63 7.24 18.44
CA SER A 64 6.43 8.51 19.15
C SER A 64 5.80 9.56 18.22
N ALA A 65 6.23 9.63 16.96
CA ALA A 65 5.64 10.53 15.96
C ALA A 65 4.16 10.19 15.67
N ALA A 66 3.82 8.90 15.54
CA ALA A 66 2.44 8.46 15.35
C ALA A 66 1.56 8.81 16.56
N GLN A 67 2.04 8.56 17.78
CA GLN A 67 1.33 8.90 19.02
C GLN A 67 1.08 10.41 19.14
N LYS A 68 2.10 11.23 18.84
CA LYS A 68 1.97 12.69 18.83
C LYS A 68 0.91 13.18 17.85
N LEU A 69 0.80 12.59 16.65
CA LEU A 69 -0.26 12.93 15.70
C LEU A 69 -1.66 12.67 16.28
N LEU A 70 -1.85 11.59 17.01
CA LEU A 70 -3.11 11.28 17.68
C LEU A 70 -3.42 12.31 18.78
N GLU A 71 -2.42 12.66 19.58
CA GLU A 71 -2.57 13.66 20.67
C GLU A 71 -2.90 15.05 20.13
N GLU A 72 -2.21 15.49 19.07
CA GLU A 72 -2.51 16.75 18.40
C GLU A 72 -3.87 16.76 17.70
N ALA A 73 -4.44 15.58 17.39
CA ALA A 73 -5.80 15.44 16.89
C ALA A 73 -6.84 15.49 18.04
N GLY A 74 -6.40 15.64 19.28
CA GLY A 74 -7.25 15.71 20.47
C GLY A 74 -7.67 14.34 21.01
N TYR A 75 -6.93 13.28 20.68
CA TYR A 75 -7.12 11.98 21.32
C TYR A 75 -6.29 11.89 22.59
N THR A 76 -6.82 11.23 23.60
CA THR A 76 -6.14 10.96 24.86
C THR A 76 -6.10 9.46 25.12
N LYS A 77 -5.08 8.99 25.83
CA LYS A 77 -5.02 7.58 26.26
C LYS A 77 -6.20 7.23 27.18
N ASP A 78 -6.81 6.10 26.88
CA ASP A 78 -7.85 5.41 27.64
C ASP A 78 -7.41 3.94 27.78
N GLY A 79 -6.68 3.66 28.85
CA GLY A 79 -5.93 2.40 29.00
C GLY A 79 -4.82 2.28 27.94
N GLU A 80 -4.81 1.17 27.19
CA GLU A 80 -3.80 0.93 26.15
C GLU A 80 -4.05 1.75 24.86
N TYR A 81 -5.29 2.19 24.61
CA TYR A 81 -5.72 2.78 23.33
C TYR A 81 -6.04 4.26 23.43
N TYR A 82 -5.98 4.98 22.31
CA TYR A 82 -6.39 6.38 22.23
C TYR A 82 -7.90 6.51 22.00
N ALA A 83 -8.52 7.49 22.65
CA ALA A 83 -9.95 7.79 22.54
C ALA A 83 -10.20 9.30 22.38
N LYS A 84 -11.30 9.65 21.72
CA LYS A 84 -11.81 11.03 21.62
C LYS A 84 -13.33 11.02 21.77
N GLY A 85 -13.84 11.84 22.68
CA GLY A 85 -15.28 11.88 22.99
C GLY A 85 -15.83 10.53 23.49
N GLY A 86 -15.06 9.79 24.27
CA GLY A 86 -15.45 8.48 24.81
C GLY A 86 -15.43 7.33 23.81
N LYS A 87 -14.96 7.54 22.57
CA LYS A 87 -14.83 6.50 21.55
C LYS A 87 -13.35 6.19 21.31
N GLN A 88 -12.95 4.95 21.55
CA GLN A 88 -11.61 4.45 21.24
C GLN A 88 -11.39 4.35 19.72
N LEU A 89 -10.16 4.55 19.28
CA LEU A 89 -9.70 4.21 17.93
C LEU A 89 -9.69 2.70 17.76
N ARG A 90 -10.79 2.16 17.22
CA ARG A 90 -11.02 0.73 17.04
C ARG A 90 -11.46 0.45 15.60
N TYR A 91 -10.71 -0.42 14.93
CA TYR A 91 -10.88 -0.73 13.50
C TYR A 91 -10.62 -2.22 13.22
N LYS A 92 -10.89 -2.63 11.98
CA LYS A 92 -10.61 -3.97 11.47
C LYS A 92 -9.61 -3.97 10.33
N ILE A 93 -8.69 -4.93 10.35
CA ILE A 93 -7.90 -5.31 9.18
C ILE A 93 -8.52 -6.57 8.59
N THR A 94 -9.08 -6.45 7.40
CA THR A 94 -9.76 -7.54 6.71
C THR A 94 -8.79 -8.26 5.78
N VAL A 95 -8.69 -9.57 5.94
CA VAL A 95 -7.96 -10.50 5.06
C VAL A 95 -8.94 -11.48 4.43
N PHE A 96 -8.58 -11.97 3.24
CA PHE A 96 -9.43 -12.85 2.45
C PHE A 96 -8.77 -14.19 2.20
N GLY A 97 -9.54 -15.27 2.41
CA GLY A 97 -9.08 -16.64 2.30
C GLY A 97 -8.42 -17.17 3.56
N ASP A 98 -7.75 -18.30 3.43
CA ASP A 98 -7.16 -19.10 4.51
C ASP A 98 -5.61 -19.11 4.48
N ASP A 99 -5.00 -18.29 3.61
CA ASP A 99 -3.56 -18.13 3.53
C ASP A 99 -2.97 -17.70 4.90
N PRO A 100 -2.15 -18.56 5.54
CA PRO A 100 -1.56 -18.28 6.84
C PRO A 100 -0.67 -17.02 6.84
N SER A 101 0.01 -16.75 5.73
CA SER A 101 0.90 -15.59 5.59
C SER A 101 0.12 -14.29 5.68
N LYS A 102 -1.06 -14.21 5.04
CA LYS A 102 -1.97 -13.05 5.15
C LYS A 102 -2.45 -12.84 6.57
N SER A 103 -2.86 -13.91 7.23
CA SER A 103 -3.32 -13.86 8.62
C SER A 103 -2.19 -13.42 9.57
N SER A 104 -0.96 -13.87 9.34
CA SER A 104 0.22 -13.46 10.12
C SER A 104 0.59 -11.99 9.89
N MET A 105 0.55 -11.51 8.65
CA MET A 105 0.72 -10.10 8.34
C MET A 105 -0.33 -9.23 9.05
N ALA A 106 -1.60 -9.62 9.01
CA ALA A 106 -2.66 -8.88 9.68
C ALA A 106 -2.50 -8.83 11.21
N ARG A 107 -2.05 -9.92 11.82
CA ARG A 107 -1.73 -9.95 13.26
C ARG A 107 -0.52 -9.07 13.59
N SER A 108 0.54 -9.11 12.77
CA SER A 108 1.71 -8.25 12.95
C SER A 108 1.33 -6.78 12.83
N PHE A 109 0.53 -6.42 11.82
CA PHE A 109 -0.03 -5.07 11.69
C PHE A 109 -0.83 -4.66 12.93
N ALA A 110 -1.76 -5.51 13.40
CA ALA A 110 -2.56 -5.21 14.58
C ALA A 110 -1.70 -5.02 15.84
N GLN A 111 -0.64 -5.81 16.00
CA GLN A 111 0.32 -5.68 17.10
C GLN A 111 1.06 -4.34 17.05
N THR A 112 1.58 -3.94 15.88
CA THR A 112 2.25 -2.64 15.74
C THR A 112 1.27 -1.48 15.96
N MET A 113 0.02 -1.61 15.50
CA MET A 113 -1.02 -0.60 15.76
C MET A 113 -1.35 -0.49 17.25
N LYS A 114 -1.38 -1.61 17.98
CA LYS A 114 -1.54 -1.60 19.44
C LYS A 114 -0.43 -0.78 20.12
N GLU A 115 0.81 -0.87 19.66
CA GLU A 115 1.94 -0.14 20.23
C GLU A 115 1.81 1.38 20.07
N ILE A 116 1.25 1.86 18.96
CA ILE A 116 0.91 3.27 18.77
C ILE A 116 -0.44 3.65 19.40
N GLY A 117 -1.16 2.70 20.01
CA GLY A 117 -2.39 2.94 20.74
C GLY A 117 -3.66 2.92 19.88
N ILE A 118 -3.65 2.23 18.74
CA ILE A 118 -4.84 2.02 17.91
C ILE A 118 -5.24 0.55 17.99
N ASN A 119 -6.50 0.28 18.30
CA ASN A 119 -7.01 -1.09 18.42
C ASN A 119 -7.42 -1.62 17.03
N PHE A 120 -6.72 -2.66 16.56
CA PHE A 120 -7.09 -3.37 15.34
C PHE A 120 -7.45 -4.83 15.65
N GLU A 121 -8.59 -5.25 15.13
CA GLU A 121 -8.99 -6.67 15.12
C GLU A 121 -8.79 -7.26 13.72
N VAL A 122 -8.34 -8.51 13.67
CA VAL A 122 -8.21 -9.25 12.41
C VAL A 122 -9.57 -9.83 12.04
N GLU A 123 -10.06 -9.50 10.86
CA GLU A 123 -11.28 -10.07 10.28
C GLU A 123 -10.91 -10.94 9.08
N THR A 124 -11.22 -12.22 9.15
CA THR A 124 -11.04 -13.14 8.01
C THR A 124 -12.37 -13.31 7.28
N ARG A 125 -12.38 -13.09 5.97
CA ARG A 125 -13.53 -13.32 5.08
C ARG A 125 -13.22 -14.35 4.02
N GLY A 126 -14.26 -14.93 3.41
CA GLY A 126 -14.08 -15.87 2.31
C GLY A 126 -13.50 -15.18 1.07
N SER A 127 -12.63 -15.87 0.32
CA SER A 127 -12.04 -15.32 -0.92
C SER A 127 -13.09 -14.84 -1.92
N ALA A 128 -14.25 -15.51 -1.99
CA ALA A 128 -15.36 -15.14 -2.86
C ALA A 128 -16.01 -13.80 -2.51
N GLU A 129 -15.80 -13.29 -1.29
CA GLU A 129 -16.34 -12.00 -0.84
C GLU A 129 -15.45 -10.82 -1.25
N PHE A 130 -14.22 -11.06 -1.73
CA PHE A 130 -13.24 -10.02 -2.04
C PHE A 130 -13.83 -8.91 -2.90
N SER A 131 -14.33 -9.23 -4.10
CA SER A 131 -14.83 -8.22 -5.04
C SER A 131 -16.01 -7.41 -4.48
N LYS A 132 -16.89 -8.05 -3.69
CA LYS A 132 -18.01 -7.36 -3.06
C LYS A 132 -17.52 -6.39 -2.00
N VAL A 133 -16.72 -6.88 -1.05
CA VAL A 133 -16.26 -6.09 0.11
C VAL A 133 -15.35 -4.94 -0.34
N THR A 134 -14.47 -5.17 -1.31
CA THR A 134 -13.60 -4.13 -1.86
C THR A 134 -14.39 -3.11 -2.68
N GLY A 135 -15.29 -3.57 -3.55
CA GLY A 135 -16.12 -2.71 -4.39
C GLY A 135 -17.13 -1.86 -3.61
N SER A 136 -17.72 -2.39 -2.54
CA SER A 136 -18.65 -1.62 -1.66
C SER A 136 -17.95 -0.84 -0.55
N LYS A 137 -16.61 -0.95 -0.44
CA LYS A 137 -15.81 -0.37 0.65
C LYS A 137 -16.30 -0.79 2.04
N GLU A 138 -16.70 -2.05 2.21
CA GLU A 138 -17.13 -2.64 3.48
C GLU A 138 -15.95 -3.11 4.36
N TYR A 139 -14.93 -2.26 4.50
CA TYR A 139 -13.73 -2.52 5.28
C TYR A 139 -13.19 -1.22 5.89
N ASP A 140 -12.42 -1.31 6.98
CA ASP A 140 -11.61 -0.19 7.47
C ASP A 140 -10.23 -0.22 6.79
N ILE A 141 -9.55 -1.37 6.83
CA ILE A 141 -8.29 -1.63 6.11
C ILE A 141 -8.34 -3.00 5.45
N ILE A 142 -7.79 -3.09 4.24
CA ILE A 142 -7.47 -4.35 3.55
C ILE A 142 -6.00 -4.31 3.15
N VAL A 143 -5.41 -5.48 3.01
CA VAL A 143 -4.13 -5.66 2.30
C VAL A 143 -4.46 -6.30 0.95
N SER A 144 -4.06 -5.63 -0.13
CA SER A 144 -4.33 -6.09 -1.49
C SER A 144 -3.14 -5.77 -2.39
N GLY A 145 -2.96 -6.58 -3.43
CA GLY A 145 -1.93 -6.38 -4.44
C GLY A 145 -2.48 -5.68 -5.67
N PHE A 146 -1.59 -4.98 -6.37
CA PHE A 146 -1.85 -4.39 -7.67
C PHE A 146 -0.66 -4.71 -8.59
N SER A 147 -0.93 -4.94 -9.86
CA SER A 147 0.12 -5.15 -10.87
C SER A 147 0.25 -3.89 -11.70
N LEU A 148 1.48 -3.36 -11.79
CA LEU A 148 1.80 -2.28 -12.72
C LEU A 148 1.66 -2.79 -14.16
N SER A 149 1.10 -1.96 -15.04
CA SER A 149 0.90 -2.28 -16.46
C SER A 149 2.05 -1.82 -17.36
N GLY A 150 3.03 -1.08 -16.81
CA GLY A 150 4.21 -0.57 -17.48
C GLY A 150 4.95 0.44 -16.61
N ALA A 151 6.01 1.04 -17.17
CA ALA A 151 6.88 1.97 -16.44
C ALA A 151 6.34 3.41 -16.31
N ASP A 152 5.24 3.74 -16.99
CA ASP A 152 4.60 5.05 -16.90
C ASP A 152 3.58 5.09 -15.75
N GLY A 153 3.81 5.99 -14.79
CA GLY A 153 2.98 6.10 -13.58
C GLY A 153 1.66 6.84 -13.76
N THR A 154 1.36 7.38 -14.95
CA THR A 154 0.22 8.31 -15.16
C THR A 154 -1.13 7.65 -14.87
N ALA A 155 -1.34 6.43 -15.36
CA ALA A 155 -2.61 5.72 -15.19
C ALA A 155 -2.85 5.36 -13.72
N ALA A 156 -1.83 4.81 -13.04
CA ALA A 156 -1.89 4.49 -11.62
C ALA A 156 -2.07 5.76 -10.76
N THR A 157 -1.44 6.87 -11.13
CA THR A 157 -1.60 8.16 -10.44
C THR A 157 -3.06 8.62 -10.45
N LYS A 158 -3.74 8.54 -11.61
CA LYS A 158 -5.17 8.87 -11.72
C LYS A 158 -6.03 7.91 -10.89
N GLN A 159 -5.80 6.60 -11.06
CA GLN A 159 -6.55 5.56 -10.37
C GLN A 159 -6.52 5.70 -8.84
N PHE A 160 -5.35 6.00 -8.27
CA PHE A 160 -5.15 5.98 -6.82
C PHE A 160 -5.31 7.34 -6.14
N TYR A 161 -5.02 8.44 -6.84
CA TYR A 161 -4.89 9.76 -6.19
C TYR A 161 -5.87 10.80 -6.72
N TYR A 162 -6.55 10.55 -7.84
CA TYR A 162 -7.55 11.48 -8.34
C TYR A 162 -8.87 11.27 -7.60
N SER A 163 -9.37 12.29 -6.89
CA SER A 163 -10.62 12.16 -6.13
C SER A 163 -11.80 11.70 -6.98
N LYS A 164 -11.85 12.12 -8.26
CA LYS A 164 -12.88 11.71 -9.22
C LYS A 164 -12.89 10.20 -9.50
N GLU A 165 -11.73 9.56 -9.46
CA GLU A 165 -11.56 8.12 -9.71
C GLU A 165 -11.45 7.30 -8.41
N ASN A 166 -11.20 7.97 -7.28
CA ASN A 166 -11.07 7.34 -5.96
C ASN A 166 -12.27 7.66 -5.02
N ASP A 167 -13.50 7.69 -5.55
CA ASP A 167 -14.75 7.89 -4.80
C ASP A 167 -14.80 9.15 -3.91
N GLY A 168 -14.28 10.27 -4.42
CA GLY A 168 -14.22 11.56 -3.76
C GLY A 168 -13.09 11.69 -2.72
N VAL A 169 -12.22 10.69 -2.62
CA VAL A 169 -11.09 10.69 -1.69
C VAL A 169 -9.91 11.41 -2.33
N GLY A 170 -9.59 12.59 -1.83
CA GLY A 170 -8.47 13.39 -2.30
C GLY A 170 -8.55 14.82 -1.77
N ASN A 171 -7.79 15.73 -2.36
CA ASN A 171 -7.93 17.15 -2.11
C ASN A 171 -7.79 17.94 -3.43
N ALA A 172 -8.36 19.15 -3.46
CA ALA A 172 -8.44 19.96 -4.68
C ALA A 172 -7.05 20.35 -5.25
N GLU A 173 -6.03 20.43 -4.40
CA GLU A 173 -4.67 20.73 -4.85
C GLU A 173 -4.06 19.54 -5.60
N ILE A 174 -4.19 18.32 -5.06
CA ILE A 174 -3.77 17.08 -5.70
C ILE A 174 -4.54 16.87 -7.01
N ASP A 175 -5.85 17.09 -7.02
CA ASP A 175 -6.67 16.97 -8.22
C ASP A 175 -6.17 17.95 -9.31
N ALA A 176 -5.85 19.20 -8.94
CA ALA A 176 -5.28 20.17 -9.88
C ALA A 176 -3.88 19.79 -10.37
N MET A 177 -3.06 19.13 -9.54
CA MET A 177 -1.77 18.58 -9.98
C MET A 177 -1.96 17.45 -11.00
N ILE A 178 -2.95 16.57 -10.80
CA ILE A 178 -3.27 15.47 -11.70
C ILE A 178 -3.77 15.99 -13.06
N GLU A 179 -4.62 17.01 -13.07
CA GLU A 179 -5.07 17.65 -14.32
C GLU A 179 -3.90 18.28 -15.11
N LYS A 180 -2.93 18.88 -14.41
CA LYS A 180 -1.71 19.39 -15.04
C LYS A 180 -0.80 18.27 -15.55
N MET A 181 -0.59 17.23 -14.74
CA MET A 181 0.18 16.04 -15.11
C MET A 181 -0.34 15.43 -16.42
N ALA A 182 -1.67 15.36 -16.58
CA ALA A 182 -2.31 14.72 -17.72
C ALA A 182 -2.01 15.37 -19.09
N VAL A 183 -1.50 16.60 -19.12
CA VAL A 183 -1.15 17.32 -20.35
C VAL A 183 0.35 17.47 -20.59
N ILE A 184 1.20 16.94 -19.68
CA ILE A 184 2.66 16.94 -19.84
C ILE A 184 3.06 15.88 -20.87
N LYS A 185 3.76 16.31 -21.92
CA LYS A 185 4.20 15.42 -23.02
C LYS A 185 5.51 14.71 -22.73
N ASP A 186 6.44 15.38 -22.05
CA ASP A 186 7.72 14.80 -21.69
C ASP A 186 7.54 13.75 -20.57
N ASP A 187 8.10 12.56 -20.78
CA ASP A 187 7.88 11.42 -19.88
C ASP A 187 8.57 11.62 -18.54
N ALA A 188 9.76 12.22 -18.51
CA ALA A 188 10.49 12.48 -17.28
C ALA A 188 9.81 13.56 -16.44
N GLU A 189 9.36 14.66 -17.06
CA GLU A 189 8.59 15.69 -16.38
C GLU A 189 7.25 15.17 -15.86
N ARG A 190 6.57 14.31 -16.64
CA ARG A 190 5.29 13.72 -16.24
C ARG A 190 5.45 12.78 -15.04
N ASN A 191 6.41 11.86 -15.08
CA ASN A 191 6.64 10.92 -13.97
C ASN A 191 7.19 11.63 -12.72
N LYS A 192 7.97 12.70 -12.87
CA LYS A 192 8.33 13.57 -11.74
C LYS A 192 7.09 14.19 -11.07
N MET A 193 6.10 14.62 -11.86
CA MET A 193 4.83 15.11 -11.30
C MET A 193 4.05 13.96 -10.64
N CYS A 194 4.05 12.75 -11.20
CA CYS A 194 3.46 11.56 -10.58
C CYS A 194 4.05 11.29 -9.18
N ASN A 195 5.38 11.30 -9.02
CA ASN A 195 6.04 11.16 -7.73
C ASN A 195 5.63 12.25 -6.73
N GLN A 196 5.56 13.51 -7.17
CA GLN A 196 5.12 14.62 -6.32
C GLN A 196 3.67 14.44 -5.84
N ILE A 197 2.78 13.98 -6.73
CA ILE A 197 1.38 13.68 -6.41
C ILE A 197 1.29 12.55 -5.39
N GLU A 198 1.99 11.44 -5.63
CA GLU A 198 2.01 10.28 -4.72
C GLU A 198 2.51 10.68 -3.33
N LYS A 199 3.67 11.34 -3.26
CA LYS A 199 4.27 11.80 -2.01
C LYS A 199 3.34 12.72 -1.23
N LYS A 200 2.72 13.68 -1.91
CA LYS A 200 1.76 14.61 -1.28
C LYS A 200 0.52 13.87 -0.81
N HIS A 201 -0.04 12.96 -1.61
CA HIS A 201 -1.21 12.18 -1.22
C HIS A 201 -0.92 11.28 -0.02
N MET A 202 0.21 10.56 0.01
CA MET A 202 0.60 9.74 1.16
C MET A 202 0.83 10.59 2.42
N ALA A 203 1.36 11.81 2.29
CA ALA A 203 1.60 12.72 3.41
C ALA A 203 0.34 13.43 3.93
N GLU A 204 -0.63 13.74 3.06
CA GLU A 204 -1.80 14.57 3.40
C GLU A 204 -3.09 13.77 3.58
N VAL A 205 -3.32 12.78 2.71
CA VAL A 205 -4.56 12.01 2.64
C VAL A 205 -4.39 10.64 3.29
N SER A 206 -3.24 9.98 3.04
CA SER A 206 -2.80 8.72 3.68
C SER A 206 -3.84 7.60 3.59
N THR A 207 -4.30 7.23 2.39
CA THR A 207 -5.33 6.18 2.22
C THR A 207 -4.81 4.91 1.55
N ILE A 208 -3.79 5.00 0.72
CA ILE A 208 -3.16 3.86 0.02
C ILE A 208 -1.64 4.01 0.02
N GLY A 209 -0.93 2.91 0.23
CA GLY A 209 0.52 2.86 0.27
C GLY A 209 1.01 1.42 0.15
N THR A 210 2.30 1.29 -0.09
CA THR A 210 2.99 0.01 -0.32
C THR A 210 3.50 -0.62 0.96
N VAL A 211 3.56 -1.95 0.94
CA VAL A 211 4.21 -2.75 1.99
C VAL A 211 5.41 -3.50 1.43
N PHE A 212 5.23 -4.13 0.27
CA PHE A 212 6.23 -4.87 -0.50
C PHE A 212 5.78 -4.98 -1.96
N ASN A 213 6.70 -5.32 -2.87
CA ASN A 213 6.45 -5.68 -4.27
C ASN A 213 6.41 -7.20 -4.43
N GLY A 214 7.49 -7.87 -4.02
CA GLY A 214 7.65 -9.32 -4.10
C GLY A 214 8.17 -9.85 -5.44
N PRO A 215 8.68 -11.09 -5.44
CA PRO A 215 9.25 -11.70 -6.63
C PRO A 215 8.19 -12.35 -7.52
N ASP A 216 8.47 -12.42 -8.81
CA ASP A 216 7.80 -13.36 -9.71
C ASP A 216 8.63 -14.67 -9.74
N LEU A 217 8.08 -15.73 -9.16
CA LEU A 217 8.75 -17.04 -9.04
C LEU A 217 8.05 -18.06 -9.94
N MET A 218 8.79 -18.62 -10.88
CA MET A 218 8.32 -19.69 -11.76
C MET A 218 9.15 -20.96 -11.57
N VAL A 219 8.48 -22.09 -11.49
CA VAL A 219 9.11 -23.41 -11.50
C VAL A 219 8.89 -24.06 -12.86
N CYS A 220 9.98 -24.38 -13.55
CA CYS A 220 9.96 -25.03 -14.85
C CYS A 220 10.84 -26.29 -14.85
N LYS A 221 10.62 -27.17 -15.84
CA LYS A 221 11.53 -28.29 -16.09
C LYS A 221 12.88 -27.75 -16.57
N LYS A 222 13.97 -28.39 -16.17
CA LYS A 222 15.34 -27.97 -16.52
C LYS A 222 15.56 -27.91 -18.03
N GLU A 223 14.86 -28.74 -18.78
CA GLU A 223 14.95 -28.85 -20.23
C GLU A 223 14.09 -27.79 -20.97
N LEU A 224 13.28 -27.00 -20.26
CA LEU A 224 12.47 -25.93 -20.87
C LEU A 224 13.34 -24.67 -21.06
N ALA A 225 13.57 -24.30 -22.30
CA ALA A 225 14.30 -23.09 -22.70
C ALA A 225 13.36 -21.90 -22.92
N ASN A 226 13.89 -20.69 -22.68
CA ASN A 226 13.24 -19.40 -22.94
C ASN A 226 11.90 -19.17 -22.21
N TYR A 227 11.69 -19.82 -21.06
CA TYR A 227 10.54 -19.63 -20.20
C TYR A 227 10.97 -19.22 -18.80
N GLY A 228 10.37 -18.16 -18.25
CA GLY A 228 10.67 -17.65 -16.92
C GLY A 228 10.03 -16.28 -16.67
N PRO A 229 10.34 -15.64 -15.52
CA PRO A 229 9.88 -14.30 -15.20
C PRO A 229 10.28 -13.29 -16.28
N THR A 230 9.32 -12.48 -16.73
CA THR A 230 9.49 -11.54 -17.85
C THR A 230 9.21 -10.08 -17.49
N LEU A 231 8.93 -9.80 -16.21
CA LEU A 231 8.52 -8.48 -15.70
C LEU A 231 7.33 -7.95 -16.52
N PHE A 232 7.48 -6.82 -17.22
CA PHE A 232 6.44 -6.23 -18.06
C PHE A 232 6.37 -6.80 -19.49
N LYS A 233 7.27 -7.71 -19.87
CA LYS A 233 7.26 -8.29 -21.22
C LYS A 233 6.29 -9.47 -21.28
N PRO A 234 5.56 -9.65 -22.40
CA PRO A 234 4.84 -10.90 -22.62
C PRO A 234 5.83 -12.04 -22.84
N ILE A 235 5.38 -13.26 -22.55
CA ILE A 235 6.10 -14.48 -22.93
C ILE A 235 6.02 -14.63 -24.46
N GLU A 236 7.18 -14.70 -25.10
CA GLU A 236 7.30 -14.97 -26.54
C GLU A 236 7.20 -16.48 -26.79
N TRP A 237 5.97 -17.00 -26.90
CA TRP A 237 5.71 -18.44 -26.99
C TRP A 237 6.41 -19.13 -28.15
N GLU A 238 6.67 -18.46 -29.27
CA GLU A 238 7.41 -19.04 -30.40
C GLU A 238 8.89 -19.33 -30.07
N LYS A 239 9.44 -18.67 -29.03
CA LYS A 239 10.81 -18.89 -28.57
C LYS A 239 10.90 -19.97 -27.50
N VAL A 240 9.78 -20.32 -26.85
CA VAL A 240 9.74 -21.35 -25.80
C VAL A 240 9.91 -22.72 -26.44
N GLY A 241 10.81 -23.54 -25.90
CA GLY A 241 11.09 -24.86 -26.48
C GLY A 241 11.85 -25.78 -25.54
N TRP A 242 12.09 -27.02 -25.97
CA TRP A 242 12.83 -28.01 -25.21
C TRP A 242 14.28 -28.07 -25.68
N LEU A 243 15.22 -28.11 -24.74
CA LEU A 243 16.62 -28.44 -25.00
C LEU A 243 16.71 -29.85 -25.58
N LYS A 244 17.65 -30.05 -26.51
CA LYS A 244 17.97 -31.35 -27.10
C LYS A 244 18.92 -32.15 -26.23
#